data_AF-A0A7X6VJ62-F1
#
_entry.id   AF-A0A7X6VJ62-F1
#
_cell.length_a   1.000
_cell.length_b   1.000
_cell.length_c   1.000
_cell.angle_alpha   90.00
_cell.angle_beta   90.00
_cell.angle_gamma   90.00
#
_symmetry.space_group_name_H-M   'P 1'
#
loop_
_entity.id
_entity.type
_entity.pdbx_description
1 polymer ?
#
loop_
_entity_poly.entity_id
_entity_poly.type
_entity_poly.pdbx_seq_one_letter_code
_entity_poly.pdbx_strand_id
1 'polypeptide(L)' 'MRDAFKNAPRTKKSSADAFEEIVRKEKVIVLIMITKAFLDFSDKIKLDDDLTKAFEEILEMLVEISCEEAATIIDEFRVH' A
#
# COMPACT_ATOMS: atom_id res chain seq x y z
N MET A 1 33.90 35.24 12.12
CA MET A 1 32.95 34.15 12.40
C MET A 1 31.84 34.27 11.37
N ARG A 2 31.74 33.33 10.42
CA ARG A 2 30.67 33.32 9.41
C ARG A 2 29.64 32.30 9.84
N ASP A 3 28.38 32.72 9.77
CA ASP A 3 27.19 32.03 10.25
C ASP A 3 27.16 30.54 9.89
N ALA A 4 27.40 29.68 10.88
CA ALA A 4 27.30 28.22 10.74
C ALA A 4 25.85 27.72 10.81
N PHE A 5 24.87 28.61 10.68
CA PHE A 5 23.45 28.28 10.65
C PHE A 5 22.87 28.60 9.29
N LYS A 6 23.08 27.72 8.31
CA LYS A 6 22.17 27.59 7.17
C LYS A 6 22.35 26.24 6.51
N ASN A 7 21.23 25.54 6.45
CA ASN A 7 20.95 24.35 5.66
C ASN A 7 21.12 23.03 6.42
N ALA A 8 20.28 22.84 7.45
CA ALA A 8 19.72 21.52 7.66
C ALA A 8 19.04 21.07 6.35
N PRO A 9 19.22 19.83 5.88
CA PRO A 9 18.49 19.33 4.74
C PRO A 9 17.00 19.29 5.12
N ARG A 10 16.23 20.27 4.66
CA ARG A 10 14.78 20.13 4.60
C ARG A 10 14.49 19.20 3.43
N THR A 11 14.62 17.90 3.66
CA THR A 11 14.00 16.91 2.79
C THR A 11 12.49 17.11 2.96
N LYS A 12 11.85 17.75 1.97
CA LYS A 12 10.39 17.64 1.82
C LYS A 12 10.14 16.16 1.53
N LYS A 13 9.88 15.36 2.56
CA LYS A 13 9.50 13.96 2.43
C LYS A 13 8.28 13.92 1.50
N SER A 14 8.39 13.22 0.38
CA SER A 14 7.29 13.16 -0.58
C SER A 14 6.12 12.39 0.04
N SER A 15 4.90 12.59 -0.47
CA SER A 15 3.73 11.84 0.01
C SER A 15 3.92 10.33 -0.19
N ALA A 16 4.65 9.92 -1.23
CA ALA A 16 5.01 8.53 -1.49
C ALA A 16 5.95 7.97 -0.40
N ASP A 17 6.98 8.72 -0.01
CA ASP A 17 7.90 8.31 1.07
C ASP A 17 7.19 8.18 2.43
N ALA A 18 6.16 9.00 2.67
CA ALA A 18 5.36 8.94 3.88
C ALA A 18 4.42 7.72 3.87
N PHE A 19 3.78 7.44 2.74
CA PHE A 19 2.94 6.25 2.58
C PHE A 19 3.74 4.97 2.81
N GLU A 20 4.88 4.83 2.13
CA GLU A 20 5.73 3.65 2.26
C GLU A 20 6.21 3.45 3.71
N GLU A 21 6.64 4.51 4.39
CA GLU A 21 7.02 4.43 5.81
C GLU A 21 5.87 3.95 6.69
N ILE A 22 4.67 4.51 6.52
CA ILE A 22 3.49 4.15 7.30
C ILE A 22 3.13 2.68 7.05
N VAL A 23 3.07 2.25 5.79
CA VAL A 23 2.70 0.88 5.45
C VAL A 23 3.73 -0.11 5.96
N ARG A 24 5.03 0.19 5.84
CA ARG A 24 6.07 -0.70 6.41
C ARG A 24 5.96 -0.78 7.93
N LYS A 25 5.70 0.35 8.61
CA LYS A 25 5.54 0.40 10.07
C LYS A 25 4.30 -0.37 10.55
N GLU A 26 3.21 -0.27 9.81
CA GLU A 26 1.90 -0.84 10.16
C GLU A 26 1.56 -2.08 9.32
N LYS A 27 2.57 -2.76 8.73
CA LYS A 27 2.42 -3.84 7.74
C LYS A 27 1.37 -4.87 8.15
N VAL A 28 1.42 -5.31 9.40
CA VAL A 28 0.51 -6.33 9.95
C VAL A 28 -0.94 -5.88 9.88
N ILE A 29 -1.23 -4.62 10.26
CA ILE A 29 -2.60 -4.10 10.27
C ILE A 29 -3.11 -3.95 8.83
N VAL A 30 -2.27 -3.42 7.93
CA VAL A 30 -2.61 -3.27 6.50
C VAL A 30 -2.93 -4.63 5.89
N LEU A 31 -2.07 -5.63 6.10
CA LEU A 31 -2.30 -6.98 5.59
C LEU A 31 -3.55 -7.64 6.17
N ILE A 32 -3.85 -7.45 7.47
CA ILE A 32 -5.09 -7.95 8.07
C ILE A 32 -6.31 -7.32 7.39
N MET A 33 -6.31 -6.00 7.19
CA MET A 33 -7.43 -5.31 6.55
C MET A 33 -7.68 -5.85 5.13
N ILE A 34 -6.61 -6.01 4.35
CA ILE A 34 -6.67 -6.47 2.97
C ILE A 34 -7.06 -7.94 2.89
N THR A 35 -6.47 -8.79 3.73
CA THR A 35 -6.82 -10.21 3.79
C THR A 35 -8.29 -10.38 4.16
N LYS A 36 -8.82 -9.57 5.10
CA LYS A 36 -10.25 -9.61 5.43
C LYS A 36 -11.12 -9.09 4.28
N ALA A 37 -10.70 -8.03 3.59
CA ALA A 37 -11.39 -7.55 2.40
C ALA A 37 -11.48 -8.63 1.33
N PHE A 38 -10.37 -9.30 1.06
CA PHE A 38 -10.30 -10.44 0.14
C PHE A 38 -11.20 -11.60 0.57
N LEU A 39 -11.01 -12.15 1.78
CA LEU A 39 -11.74 -13.33 2.22
C LEU A 39 -13.24 -13.11 2.39
N ASP A 40 -13.64 -11.96 2.94
CA ASP A 40 -15.03 -11.72 3.34
C ASP A 40 -15.85 -10.99 2.24
N PHE A 41 -15.17 -10.34 1.27
CA PHE A 41 -15.82 -9.44 0.31
C PHE A 41 -15.36 -9.59 -1.15
N SER A 42 -14.51 -10.56 -1.52
CA SER A 42 -14.05 -10.74 -2.91
C SER A 42 -15.19 -10.70 -3.93
N ASP A 43 -16.22 -11.54 -3.75
CA ASP A 43 -17.38 -11.59 -4.66
C ASP A 43 -18.06 -10.23 -4.82
N LYS A 44 -18.19 -9.46 -3.72
CA LYS A 44 -18.85 -8.14 -3.75
C LYS A 44 -17.98 -7.09 -4.43
N ILE A 45 -16.67 -7.13 -4.21
CA ILE A 45 -15.72 -6.26 -4.88
C ILE A 45 -15.77 -6.53 -6.39
N LYS A 46 -15.79 -7.81 -6.79
CA LYS A 46 -15.82 -8.27 -8.18
C LYS A 46 -17.10 -7.98 -8.96
N LEU A 47 -18.19 -7.68 -8.27
CA LEU A 47 -19.45 -7.27 -8.92
C LEU A 47 -19.41 -5.83 -9.43
N ASP A 48 -18.40 -5.05 -9.04
CA ASP A 48 -18.23 -3.65 -9.40
C ASP A 48 -16.83 -3.43 -9.99
N ASP A 49 -16.79 -2.98 -11.25
CA ASP A 49 -15.53 -2.82 -11.99
C ASP A 49 -14.62 -1.77 -11.35
N ASP A 50 -15.18 -0.70 -10.78
CA ASP A 50 -14.42 0.37 -10.14
C ASP A 50 -13.83 -0.11 -8.81
N LEU A 51 -14.59 -0.89 -8.02
CA LEU A 51 -14.09 -1.51 -6.80
C LEU A 51 -13.03 -2.57 -7.08
N THR A 52 -13.23 -3.38 -8.12
CA THR A 52 -12.24 -4.38 -8.57
C THR A 52 -10.93 -3.70 -8.90
N LYS A 53 -10.98 -2.67 -9.75
CA LYS A 53 -9.80 -1.92 -10.15
C LYS A 53 -9.12 -1.24 -8.96
N ALA A 54 -9.88 -0.60 -8.08
CA ALA A 54 -9.32 0.06 -6.90
C ALA A 54 -8.64 -0.95 -5.95
N PHE A 55 -9.22 -2.14 -5.79
CA PHE A 55 -8.62 -3.18 -4.95
C PHE A 55 -7.32 -3.72 -5.55
N GLU A 56 -7.27 -3.96 -6.87
CA GLU A 56 -6.05 -4.34 -7.56
C GLU A 56 -4.97 -3.25 -7.47
N GLU A 57 -5.32 -1.98 -7.71
CA GLU A 57 -4.37 -0.86 -7.59
C GLU A 57 -3.78 -0.77 -6.17
N ILE A 58 -4.57 -1.01 -5.13
CA ILE A 58 -4.07 -1.07 -3.74
C ILE A 58 -3.07 -2.21 -3.58
N LEU A 59 -3.37 -3.41 -4.09
CA LEU A 59 -2.46 -4.55 -4.00
C LEU A 59 -1.17 -4.31 -4.78
N GLU A 60 -1.24 -3.73 -5.97
CA GLU A 60 -0.08 -3.38 -6.79
C GLU A 60 0.83 -2.37 -6.07
N MET A 61 0.26 -1.31 -5.48
CA MET A 61 1.03 -0.35 -4.67
C MET A 61 1.76 -1.02 -3.50
N LEU A 62 1.18 -2.06 -2.91
CA LEU A 62 1.82 -2.80 -1.81
C LEU A 62 2.94 -3.71 -2.30
N VAL A 63 2.78 -4.33 -3.47
CA VAL A 63 3.83 -5.11 -4.11
C VAL A 63 5.03 -4.21 -4.45
N GLU A 64 4.78 -3.01 -4.98
CA GLU A 64 5.83 -2.04 -5.32
C GLU A 64 6.73 -1.67 -4.13
N ILE A 65 6.16 -1.62 -2.92
CA ILE A 65 6.91 -1.34 -1.68
C ILE A 65 7.40 -2.61 -0.96
N SER A 66 7.49 -3.74 -1.68
CA SER A 66 7.99 -5.03 -1.21
C SER A 66 7.13 -5.74 -0.15
N CYS A 67 5.80 -5.61 -0.24
CA CYS A 67 4.85 -6.42 0.52
C CYS A 67 4.48 -7.68 -0.28
N GLU A 68 5.33 -8.71 -0.23
CA GLU A 68 5.19 -9.92 -1.05
C GLU A 68 3.86 -10.65 -0.86
N GLU A 69 3.26 -10.60 0.34
CA GLU A 69 1.96 -11.21 0.62
C GLU A 69 0.84 -10.63 -0.25
N ALA A 70 0.95 -9.36 -0.65
CA ALA A 70 0.00 -8.73 -1.56
C ALA A 70 0.06 -9.32 -2.98
N ALA A 71 1.22 -9.85 -3.41
CA ALA A 71 1.36 -10.52 -4.70
C ALA A 71 0.62 -11.87 -4.73
N THR A 72 0.60 -12.60 -3.60
CA THR A 72 -0.24 -13.80 -3.52
C THR A 72 -1.72 -13.42 -3.56
N ILE A 73 -2.13 -12.38 -2.83
CA ILE A 73 -3.53 -11.97 -2.78
C ILE A 73 -4.01 -11.48 -4.15
N ILE A 74 -3.20 -10.74 -4.92
CA ILE A 74 -3.61 -10.27 -6.25
C ILE A 74 -3.80 -11.42 -7.24
N ASP A 75 -2.93 -12.42 -7.22
CA ASP A 75 -3.04 -13.60 -8.08
C ASP A 75 -4.31 -14.39 -7.75
N GLU A 76 -4.54 -14.66 -6.47
CA GLU A 76 -5.73 -15.37 -5.99
C GLU A 76 -7.02 -14.58 -6.32
N PHE A 77 -7.01 -13.26 -6.09
CA PHE A 77 -8.13 -12.40 -6.41
C PHE A 77 -8.43 -12.35 -7.92
N ARG A 78 -7.44 -12.45 -8.80
CA ARG A 78 -7.70 -12.47 -10.26
C ARG A 78 -8.25 -13.82 -10.74
N VAL A 79 -7.87 -14.91 -10.09
CA VAL A 79 -8.27 -16.27 -10.49
C VAL A 79 -9.63 -16.69 -9.92
N HIS A 80 -9.93 -16.30 -8.67
CA HIS A 80 -11.09 -16.78 -7.90
C HIS A 80 -12.06 -15.67 -7.58
#